data_AF-A0A0G1Z505-F1
#
_entry.id   AF-A0A0G1Z505-F1
#
_cell.length_a   1.000
_cell.length_b   1.000
_cell.length_c   1.000
_cell.angle_alpha   90.00
_cell.angle_beta   90.00
_cell.angle_gamma   90.00
#
_symmetry.space_group_name_H-M   'P 1'
#
loop_
_entity.id
_entity.type
_entity.pdbx_description
1 polymer ?
#
loop_
_entity_poly.entity_id
_entity_poly.type
_entity_poly.pdbx_seq_one_letter_code
_entity_poly.pdbx_strand_id
1 'polypeptide(L)'
;MSFPPHTHVRRCIDIVPPQSVVTAKRLASAGLPLQVLAVVAVFLFSMVFLPSAEALEITISPDSLLQIINQGRLGNNLPALRQSDQLASAAAMKARDMFESDYFAHTSPTGIRPWQFLDEARYPYRSAG
;
A
#
# COMPACT_ATOMS: atom_id res chain seq x y z
N MET A 1 12.86 53.49 -92.98
CA MET A 1 13.31 52.16 -93.45
C MET A 1 14.20 51.54 -92.38
N SER A 2 14.35 50.21 -92.37
CA SER A 2 15.09 49.39 -91.37
C SER A 2 14.41 49.12 -90.01
N PHE A 3 13.77 47.96 -89.94
CA PHE A 3 13.73 47.03 -88.79
C PHE A 3 14.78 45.90 -89.05
N PRO A 4 15.02 44.92 -88.15
CA PRO A 4 14.65 44.81 -86.74
C PRO A 4 15.92 45.07 -85.86
N PRO A 5 16.66 44.13 -85.19
CA PRO A 5 16.44 42.70 -84.88
C PRO A 5 15.66 42.47 -83.55
N HIS A 6 15.59 41.22 -83.09
CA HIS A 6 14.93 40.77 -81.85
C HIS A 6 15.91 40.49 -80.71
N THR A 7 15.67 41.02 -79.51
CA THR A 7 16.30 40.52 -78.27
C THR A 7 15.44 39.43 -77.62
N HIS A 8 15.95 38.20 -77.60
CA HIS A 8 15.28 37.07 -76.97
C HIS A 8 15.16 37.26 -75.45
N VAL A 9 13.93 37.40 -74.95
CA VAL A 9 13.65 37.25 -73.52
C VAL A 9 13.82 35.78 -73.13
N ARG A 10 15.03 35.39 -72.74
CA ARG A 10 15.24 34.10 -72.06
C ARG A 10 14.67 34.21 -70.66
N ARG A 11 13.38 33.88 -70.52
CA ARG A 11 12.85 33.43 -69.22
C ARG A 11 13.66 32.19 -68.84
N CYS A 12 14.48 32.32 -67.80
CA CYS A 12 14.94 31.18 -67.03
C CYS A 12 13.68 30.55 -66.42
N ILE A 13 13.14 29.54 -67.11
CA ILE A 13 12.25 28.59 -66.47
C ILE A 13 13.18 27.77 -65.60
N ASP A 14 13.26 28.15 -64.34
CA ASP A 14 13.86 27.30 -63.32
C ASP A 14 13.01 26.02 -63.31
N ILE A 15 13.57 24.96 -63.88
CA ILE A 15 13.01 23.62 -63.80
C ILE A 15 13.20 23.20 -62.35
N VAL A 16 12.27 23.63 -61.50
CA VAL A 16 12.14 23.12 -60.14
C VAL A 16 12.06 21.60 -60.29
N PRO A 17 13.05 20.84 -59.77
CA PRO A 17 13.02 19.39 -59.92
C PRO A 17 11.72 18.87 -59.29
N PRO A 18 11.11 17.81 -59.85
CA PRO A 18 9.89 17.27 -59.29
C PRO A 18 10.16 16.95 -57.82
N GLN A 19 9.50 17.68 -56.92
CA GLN A 19 9.56 17.42 -55.50
C GLN A 19 9.13 15.97 -55.33
N SER A 20 10.09 15.09 -55.00
CA SER A 20 9.75 13.71 -54.71
C SER A 20 8.76 13.78 -53.57
N VAL A 21 7.52 13.35 -53.84
CA VAL A 21 6.51 13.26 -52.80
C VAL A 21 7.03 12.17 -51.88
N VAL A 22 7.75 12.57 -50.83
CA VAL A 22 8.23 11.68 -49.79
C VAL A 22 6.97 11.25 -49.07
N THR A 23 6.36 10.19 -49.59
CA THR A 23 5.16 9.57 -49.04
C THR A 23 5.53 9.14 -47.64
N ALA A 24 5.17 9.97 -46.66
CA ALA A 24 5.48 9.74 -45.27
C ALA A 24 4.96 8.35 -44.93
N LYS A 25 5.89 7.40 -44.73
CA LYS A 25 5.57 5.99 -44.52
C LYS A 25 4.75 5.94 -43.24
N ARG A 26 3.43 5.83 -43.37
CA ARG A 26 2.52 5.73 -42.23
C ARG A 26 3.02 4.54 -41.41
N LEU A 27 3.59 4.81 -40.24
CA LEU A 27 3.88 3.77 -39.26
C LEU A 27 2.52 3.19 -38.90
N ALA A 28 2.22 2.01 -39.44
CA ALA A 28 0.99 1.31 -39.11
C ALA A 28 1.01 1.07 -37.60
N SER A 29 0.01 1.60 -36.91
CA SER A 29 -0.16 1.51 -35.45
C SER A 29 -0.48 0.09 -34.96
N ALA A 30 -0.17 -0.95 -35.75
CA ALA A 30 -0.44 -2.36 -35.47
C ALA A 30 0.19 -2.86 -34.16
N GLY A 31 1.25 -2.20 -33.67
CA GLY A 31 1.83 -2.46 -32.35
C GLY A 31 0.97 -1.96 -31.17
N LEU A 32 0.26 -0.84 -31.32
CA LEU A 32 -0.51 -0.23 -30.22
C LEU A 32 -1.62 -1.11 -29.63
N PRO A 33 -2.53 -1.74 -30.42
CA PRO A 33 -3.57 -2.60 -29.84
C PRO A 33 -2.98 -3.86 -29.20
N LEU A 34 -1.88 -4.39 -29.76
CA LEU A 34 -1.18 -5.55 -29.20
C LEU A 34 -0.44 -5.20 -27.89
N GLN A 35 0.17 -4.02 -27.81
CA GLN A 35 0.81 -3.50 -26.59
C GLN A 35 -0.23 -3.22 -25.49
N VAL A 36 -1.37 -2.62 -25.82
CA VAL A 36 -2.46 -2.42 -24.87
C VAL A 36 -3.01 -3.76 -24.38
N LEU A 37 -3.22 -4.73 -25.28
CA LEU A 37 -3.64 -6.07 -24.91
C LEU A 37 -2.61 -6.76 -24.00
N ALA A 38 -1.31 -6.64 -24.28
CA ALA A 38 -0.25 -7.20 -23.45
C ALA A 38 -0.20 -6.54 -22.06
N VAL A 39 -0.36 -5.22 -21.97
CA VAL A 39 -0.43 -4.49 -20.68
C VAL A 39 -1.66 -4.91 -19.87
N VAL A 40 -2.83 -5.04 -20.52
CA VAL A 40 -4.06 -5.54 -19.86
C VAL A 40 -3.90 -7.00 -19.43
N ALA A 41 -3.31 -7.86 -20.26
CA ALA A 41 -3.05 -9.25 -19.91
C ALA A 41 -2.07 -9.38 -18.72
N VAL A 42 -0.99 -8.59 -18.71
CA VAL A 42 -0.06 -8.53 -17.57
C VAL A 42 -0.74 -7.97 -16.32
N PHE A 43 -1.62 -6.98 -16.44
CA PHE A 43 -2.38 -6.42 -15.32
C PHE A 43 -3.38 -7.44 -14.74
N LEU A 44 -4.15 -8.14 -15.58
CA LEU A 44 -5.08 -9.17 -15.16
C LEU A 44 -4.36 -10.41 -14.58
N PHE A 45 -3.25 -10.82 -15.20
CA PHE A 45 -2.37 -11.86 -14.66
C PHE A 45 -1.81 -11.44 -13.29
N SER A 46 -1.30 -10.22 -13.18
CA SER A 46 -0.85 -9.63 -11.92
C SER A 46 -1.95 -9.66 -10.84
N MET A 47 -3.20 -9.36 -11.19
CA MET A 47 -4.32 -9.36 -10.24
C MET A 47 -4.76 -10.77 -9.77
N VAL A 48 -4.42 -11.83 -10.52
CA VAL A 48 -4.73 -13.24 -10.18
C VAL A 48 -3.53 -13.96 -9.53
N PHE A 49 -2.31 -13.57 -9.90
CA PHE A 49 -1.08 -14.29 -9.55
C PHE A 49 -0.12 -13.51 -8.62
N LEU A 50 -0.34 -12.21 -8.37
CA LEU A 50 0.20 -11.63 -7.14
C LEU A 50 -0.67 -12.10 -5.97
N PRO A 51 -0.08 -12.63 -4.89
CA PRO A 51 -0.83 -12.81 -3.66
C PRO A 51 -1.38 -11.45 -3.23
N SER A 52 -2.64 -11.43 -2.79
CA SER A 52 -3.15 -10.31 -2.02
C SER A 52 -2.18 -9.98 -0.91
N ALA A 53 -1.97 -8.70 -0.63
CA ALA A 53 -1.37 -8.25 0.62
C ALA A 53 -2.40 -8.46 1.74
N GLU A 54 -2.79 -9.71 1.97
CA GLU A 54 -3.43 -10.10 3.22
C GLU A 54 -2.47 -9.68 4.31
N ALA A 55 -2.99 -8.92 5.28
CA ALA A 55 -2.16 -8.17 6.20
C ALA A 55 -1.13 -9.11 6.83
N LEU A 56 0.12 -8.65 6.98
CA LEU A 56 1.10 -9.36 7.78
C LEU A 56 0.52 -9.47 9.19
N GLU A 57 -0.11 -10.59 9.53
CA GLU A 57 -0.55 -10.89 10.88
C GLU A 57 0.71 -11.13 11.70
N ILE A 58 1.21 -10.05 12.30
CA ILE A 58 2.25 -10.11 13.32
C ILE A 58 1.60 -10.68 14.58
N THR A 59 1.42 -12.00 14.58
CA THR A 59 0.95 -12.78 15.73
C THR A 59 2.05 -12.78 16.79
N ILE A 60 2.05 -11.77 17.64
CA ILE A 60 2.95 -11.68 18.79
C ILE A 60 2.43 -12.64 19.87
N SER A 61 3.22 -13.66 20.22
CA SER A 61 2.87 -14.53 21.34
C SER A 61 2.97 -13.78 22.67
N PRO A 62 2.17 -14.16 23.70
CA PRO A 62 2.25 -13.53 25.02
C PRO A 62 3.65 -13.56 25.63
N ASP A 63 4.40 -14.64 25.39
CA ASP A 63 5.76 -14.80 25.91
C ASP A 63 6.76 -13.87 25.21
N SER A 64 6.66 -13.74 23.88
CA SER A 64 7.46 -12.77 23.11
C SER A 64 7.15 -11.33 23.52
N LEU A 65 5.87 -11.01 23.78
CA LEU A 65 5.47 -9.70 24.30
C LEU A 65 6.05 -9.44 25.69
N LEU A 66 5.95 -10.41 26.60
CA LEU A 66 6.54 -10.31 27.94
C LEU A 66 8.07 -10.17 27.89
N GLN A 67 8.74 -10.85 26.96
CA GLN A 67 10.18 -10.72 26.72
C GLN A 67 10.54 -9.28 26.30
N ILE A 68 9.82 -8.70 25.34
CA ILE A 68 10.03 -7.30 24.89
C ILE A 68 9.79 -6.31 26.03
N ILE A 69 8.71 -6.47 26.79
CA ILE A 69 8.41 -5.64 27.98
C ILE A 69 9.55 -5.74 29.00
N ASN A 70 10.03 -6.95 29.29
CA ASN A 70 11.10 -7.18 30.26
C ASN A 70 12.46 -6.65 29.77
N GLN A 71 12.77 -6.69 28.47
CA GLN A 71 13.95 -6.01 27.92
C GLN A 71 13.89 -4.50 28.18
N GLY A 72 12.74 -3.87 27.91
CA GLY A 72 12.53 -2.44 28.20
C GLY A 72 12.67 -2.11 29.70
N ARG A 73 12.15 -2.98 30.58
CA ARG A 73 12.28 -2.82 32.04
C ARG A 73 13.73 -2.95 32.52
N LEU A 74 14.47 -3.95 32.04
CA LEU A 74 15.88 -4.14 32.38
C LEU A 74 16.74 -2.95 31.91
N GLY A 75 16.46 -2.40 30.72
CA GLY A 75 17.10 -1.17 30.24
C GLY A 75 16.84 0.07 31.12
N ASN A 76 15.78 0.04 31.94
CA ASN A 76 15.44 1.07 32.92
C ASN A 76 15.82 0.68 34.37
N ASN A 77 16.65 -0.35 34.56
CA ASN A 77 17.02 -0.91 35.88
C ASN A 77 15.82 -1.39 36.73
N LEU A 78 14.70 -1.75 36.09
CA LEU A 78 13.52 -2.29 36.76
C LEU A 78 13.54 -3.83 36.75
N PRO A 79 13.07 -4.49 37.84
CA PRO A 79 12.99 -5.95 37.88
C PRO A 79 12.00 -6.49 36.84
N ALA A 80 12.33 -7.65 36.27
CA ALA A 80 11.47 -8.33 35.29
C ALA A 80 10.10 -8.73 35.90
N LEU A 81 9.04 -8.58 35.12
CA LEU A 81 7.71 -9.11 35.41
C LEU A 81 7.66 -10.61 35.14
N ARG A 82 6.73 -11.29 35.82
CA ARG A 82 6.41 -12.71 35.62
C ARG A 82 5.00 -12.84 35.07
N GLN A 83 4.77 -13.85 34.24
CA GLN A 83 3.46 -14.23 33.75
C GLN A 83 2.55 -14.67 34.91
N SER A 84 1.24 -14.49 34.76
CA SER A 84 0.23 -14.94 35.71
C SER A 84 -1.05 -15.30 34.96
N ASP A 85 -1.50 -16.53 35.11
CA ASP A 85 -2.69 -17.05 34.42
C ASP A 85 -3.98 -16.32 34.84
N GLN A 86 -4.01 -15.83 36.09
CA GLN A 86 -5.12 -14.99 36.58
C GLN A 86 -5.16 -13.63 35.87
N LEU A 87 -4.00 -12.98 35.68
CA LEU A 87 -3.93 -11.73 34.91
C LEU A 87 -4.24 -11.96 33.43
N ALA A 88 -3.79 -13.09 32.86
CA ALA A 88 -4.13 -13.46 31.49
C ALA A 88 -5.64 -13.69 31.32
N SER A 89 -6.29 -14.35 32.29
CA SER A 89 -7.75 -14.52 32.33
C SER A 89 -8.48 -13.18 32.42
N ALA A 90 -8.08 -12.29 33.33
CA ALA A 90 -8.66 -10.94 33.46
C ALA A 90 -8.51 -10.12 32.17
N ALA A 91 -7.34 -10.16 31.53
CA ALA A 91 -7.08 -9.50 30.26
C ALA A 91 -7.96 -10.07 29.13
N ALA A 92 -8.14 -11.40 29.07
CA ALA A 92 -9.01 -12.05 28.09
C ALA A 92 -10.50 -11.68 28.29
N MET A 93 -10.98 -11.60 29.54
CA MET A 93 -12.34 -11.15 29.84
C MET A 93 -12.55 -9.68 29.44
N LYS A 94 -11.58 -8.80 29.75
CA LYS A 94 -11.62 -7.39 29.32
C LYS A 94 -11.58 -7.23 27.80
N ALA A 95 -10.76 -8.02 27.11
CA ALA A 95 -10.68 -8.02 25.64
C ALA A 95 -11.99 -8.51 25.00
N ARG A 96 -12.64 -9.52 25.58
CA ARG A 96 -13.97 -9.98 25.17
C ARG A 96 -15.03 -8.90 25.35
N ASP A 97 -15.10 -8.25 26.50
CA ASP A 97 -16.07 -7.16 26.75
C ASP A 97 -15.89 -5.99 25.75
N MET A 98 -14.63 -5.62 25.45
CA MET A 98 -14.31 -4.62 24.40
C MET A 98 -14.78 -5.03 23.00
N PHE A 99 -14.60 -6.31 22.64
CA PHE A 99 -15.02 -6.84 21.34
C PHE A 99 -16.55 -6.99 21.22
N GLU A 100 -17.22 -7.50 22.26
CA GLU A 100 -18.66 -7.74 22.27
C GLU A 100 -19.48 -6.45 22.37
N SER A 101 -18.93 -5.40 22.98
CA SER A 101 -19.58 -4.09 23.14
C SER A 101 -19.01 -2.98 22.25
N ASP A 102 -18.25 -3.35 21.21
CA ASP A 102 -17.65 -2.46 20.18
C ASP A 102 -17.01 -1.17 20.74
N TYR A 103 -16.05 -1.32 21.66
CA TYR A 103 -15.38 -0.17 22.28
C TYR A 103 -13.92 -0.44 22.65
N PHE A 104 -13.14 0.65 22.75
CA PHE A 104 -11.74 0.60 23.19
C PHE A 104 -11.47 1.64 24.28
N ALA A 105 -11.66 1.24 25.54
CA ALA A 105 -11.45 2.10 26.70
C ALA A 105 -11.18 1.29 27.99
N HIS A 106 -10.59 1.92 29.02
CA HIS A 106 -10.40 1.28 30.32
C HIS A 106 -11.73 0.90 30.99
N THR A 107 -12.72 1.79 30.97
CA THR A 107 -14.06 1.54 31.50
C THR A 107 -15.02 1.17 30.36
N SER A 108 -15.85 0.15 30.56
CA SER A 108 -16.89 -0.28 29.63
C SER A 108 -18.00 0.78 29.50
N PRO A 109 -18.72 0.88 28.35
CA PRO A 109 -19.90 1.73 28.22
C PRO A 109 -20.98 1.45 29.29
N THR A 110 -21.01 0.23 29.83
CA THR A 110 -21.88 -0.20 30.94
C THR A 110 -21.34 0.16 32.34
N GLY A 111 -20.14 0.76 32.42
CA GLY A 111 -19.50 1.20 33.66
C GLY A 111 -18.50 0.21 34.28
N ILE A 112 -18.30 -0.98 33.70
CA ILE A 112 -17.36 -1.99 34.22
C ILE A 112 -15.91 -1.47 34.15
N ARG A 113 -15.21 -1.47 35.29
CA ARG A 113 -13.86 -0.92 35.45
C ARG A 113 -12.78 -2.01 35.40
N PRO A 114 -11.51 -1.71 35.04
CA PRO A 114 -10.47 -2.72 34.82
C PRO A 114 -10.27 -3.70 35.97
N TRP A 115 -10.36 -3.22 37.21
CA TRP A 115 -10.15 -4.04 38.40
C TRP A 115 -11.27 -5.05 38.67
N GLN A 116 -12.48 -4.85 38.16
CA GLN A 116 -13.57 -5.83 38.33
C GLN A 116 -13.23 -7.16 37.63
N PHE A 117 -12.52 -7.11 36.50
CA PHE A 117 -11.98 -8.30 35.83
C PHE A 117 -10.85 -8.98 36.64
N LEU A 118 -10.07 -8.21 37.42
CA LEU A 118 -9.06 -8.75 38.35
C LEU A 118 -9.72 -9.43 39.55
N ASP A 119 -10.77 -8.81 40.11
CA ASP A 119 -11.59 -9.33 41.20
C ASP A 119 -12.26 -10.66 40.78
N GLU A 120 -12.82 -10.71 39.57
CA GLU A 120 -13.43 -11.92 38.98
C GLU A 120 -12.41 -13.03 38.72
N ALA A 121 -11.21 -12.68 38.21
CA ALA A 121 -10.08 -13.61 38.10
C ALA A 121 -9.47 -14.00 39.48
N ARG A 122 -9.94 -13.40 40.57
CA ARG A 122 -9.47 -13.56 41.96
C ARG A 122 -7.97 -13.26 42.12
N TYR A 123 -7.45 -12.31 41.34
CA TYR A 123 -6.06 -11.90 41.43
C TYR A 123 -5.87 -10.90 42.59
N PRO A 124 -4.98 -11.15 43.56
CA PRO A 124 -4.73 -10.21 44.65
C PRO A 124 -3.83 -9.05 44.19
N TYR A 125 -4.34 -7.81 44.29
CA TYR A 125 -3.58 -6.59 43.99
C TYR A 125 -3.67 -5.56 45.12
N ARG A 126 -2.66 -4.69 45.21
CA ARG A 126 -2.69 -3.44 46.01
C ARG A 126 -2.90 -2.21 45.13
N SER A 127 -2.48 -2.31 43.87
CA SER A 127 -2.55 -1.29 42.83
C SER A 127 -2.48 -2.01 41.48
N ALA A 128 -3.26 -1.55 40.50
CA ALA A 128 -3.27 -2.09 39.15
C ALA A 128 -3.40 -0.95 38.13
N GLY A 129 -2.93 -1.18 36.90
CA GLY A 129 -2.92 -0.25 35.78
C GLY A 129 -2.42 -0.95 34.52
#